data_AF-A0A1J4JYD7-F1
#
_entry.id   AF-A0A1J4JYD7-F1
#
_cell.length_a   1.000
_cell.length_b   1.000
_cell.length_c   1.000
_cell.angle_alpha   90.00
_cell.angle_beta   90.00
_cell.angle_gamma   90.00
#
_symmetry.space_group_name_H-M   'P 1'
#
loop_
_entity.id
_entity.type
_entity.pdbx_description
1 polymer ?
#
loop_
_entity_poly.entity_id
_entity_poly.type
_entity_poly.pdbx_seq_one_letter_code
_entity_poly.pdbx_strand_id
1 'polypeptide(L)'
;MFLIVNINQNLNNQKQIIDYAPNDPFEGAFSYLTSIKGKNALVISTSGDSRSNSRNCINKKWCGAWISSPEQNSWIKFDLKMIKILVKSYTLRLLSVSRAEPAPQSWCVEGSNDNYKWFVIDEHRKNSTLVGNSNPHNFTCIASSSYRYVRIRQTDVNSLGGHAFCLSNIEFFGVLSSIES
;
A
#
# COMPACT_ATOMS: atom_id res chain seq x y z
N MET A 1 -10.51 14.99 -36.67
CA MET A 1 -11.60 15.14 -35.68
C MET A 1 -11.49 13.98 -34.71
N PHE A 2 -10.68 14.11 -33.66
CA PHE A 2 -10.46 13.05 -32.69
C PHE A 2 -11.49 13.19 -31.59
N LEU A 3 -12.36 12.18 -31.47
CA LEU A 3 -13.32 12.05 -30.38
C LEU A 3 -12.53 11.90 -29.07
N ILE A 4 -12.54 12.95 -28.25
CA ILE A 4 -12.17 12.88 -26.85
C ILE A 4 -13.26 12.06 -26.17
N VAL A 5 -12.97 10.80 -25.86
CA VAL A 5 -13.82 10.00 -24.99
C VAL A 5 -13.69 10.60 -23.59
N ASN A 6 -14.67 11.41 -23.22
CA ASN A 6 -14.86 11.87 -21.84
C ASN A 6 -15.20 10.65 -20.98
N ILE A 7 -14.20 10.10 -20.29
CA ILE A 7 -14.41 9.09 -19.24
C ILE A 7 -14.87 9.83 -17.98
N ASN A 8 -16.06 10.41 -18.03
CA ASN A 8 -16.84 10.70 -16.83
C ASN A 8 -17.59 9.42 -16.45
N GLN A 9 -16.87 8.42 -15.95
CA GLN A 9 -17.53 7.36 -15.21
C GLN A 9 -17.87 7.90 -13.83
N ASN A 10 -19.14 8.29 -13.67
CA ASN A 10 -19.78 8.36 -12.36
C ASN A 10 -19.43 7.08 -11.61
N LEU A 11 -18.75 7.21 -10.47
CA LEU A 11 -18.74 6.18 -9.44
C LEU A 11 -20.15 6.12 -8.87
N ASN A 12 -21.09 5.57 -9.65
CA ASN A 12 -22.38 5.10 -9.14
C ASN A 12 -22.07 4.16 -7.96
N ASN A 13 -22.96 4.09 -6.96
CA ASN A 13 -22.87 3.34 -5.69
C ASN A 13 -22.50 1.83 -5.77
N GLN A 14 -22.00 1.33 -6.90
CA GLN A 14 -21.52 -0.02 -7.09
C GLN A 14 -20.13 -0.21 -6.48
N LYS A 15 -19.99 -1.33 -5.78
CA LYS A 15 -18.70 -1.81 -5.28
C LYS A 15 -17.80 -2.15 -6.48
N GLN A 16 -16.58 -1.64 -6.48
CA GLN A 16 -15.55 -2.04 -7.45
C GLN A 16 -14.71 -3.16 -6.85
N ILE A 17 -14.71 -4.33 -7.49
CA ILE A 17 -13.85 -5.46 -7.10
C ILE A 17 -12.56 -5.38 -7.91
N ILE A 18 -11.43 -5.52 -7.22
CA ILE A 18 -10.09 -5.52 -7.81
C ILE A 18 -9.36 -6.72 -7.23
N ASP A 19 -9.29 -7.79 -8.01
CA ASP A 19 -8.61 -9.02 -7.63
C ASP A 19 -7.12 -8.98 -8.05
N TYR A 20 -6.28 -9.71 -7.31
CA TYR A 20 -4.86 -9.80 -7.62
C TYR A 20 -4.61 -10.64 -8.87
N ALA A 21 -3.73 -10.15 -9.76
CA ALA A 21 -3.24 -10.85 -10.93
C ALA A 21 -1.70 -10.95 -10.89
N PRO A 22 -1.10 -12.16 -10.95
CA PRO A 22 0.35 -12.33 -10.86
C PRO A 22 1.16 -11.61 -11.95
N ASN A 23 0.59 -11.51 -13.16
CA ASN A 23 1.23 -10.82 -14.28
C ASN A 23 1.21 -9.29 -14.12
N ASP A 24 0.31 -8.78 -13.28
CA ASP A 24 0.06 -7.36 -13.09
C ASP A 24 0.00 -7.01 -11.59
N PRO A 25 1.08 -7.27 -10.83
CA PRO A 25 1.04 -7.30 -9.36
C PRO A 25 0.87 -5.92 -8.71
N PHE A 26 0.79 -4.86 -9.51
CA PHE A 26 0.54 -3.48 -9.09
C PHE A 26 -0.64 -2.84 -9.84
N GLU A 27 -1.51 -3.62 -10.48
CA GLU A 27 -2.80 -3.14 -11.00
C GLU A 27 -3.90 -3.30 -9.95
N GLY A 28 -3.70 -2.68 -8.78
CA GLY A 28 -4.64 -2.77 -7.66
C GLY A 28 -5.42 -1.47 -7.43
N ALA A 29 -5.85 -1.28 -6.19
CA ALA A 29 -6.66 -0.15 -5.75
C ALA A 29 -5.99 1.20 -5.99
N PHE A 30 -4.68 1.34 -5.73
CA PHE A 30 -3.98 2.60 -5.93
C PHE A 30 -3.83 2.92 -7.42
N SER A 31 -3.49 1.92 -8.25
CA SER A 31 -3.46 2.08 -9.71
C SER A 31 -4.83 2.53 -10.25
N TYR A 32 -5.89 1.82 -9.86
CA TYR A 32 -7.27 2.15 -10.26
C TYR A 32 -7.68 3.55 -9.81
N LEU A 33 -7.54 3.88 -8.52
CA LEU A 33 -7.94 5.19 -8.00
C LEU A 33 -7.14 6.33 -8.66
N THR A 34 -5.85 6.11 -8.95
CA THR A 34 -4.99 7.08 -9.62
C THR A 34 -5.36 7.25 -11.10
N SER A 35 -5.83 6.21 -11.79
CA SER A 35 -6.24 6.32 -13.20
C SER A 35 -7.50 7.19 -13.36
N ILE A 36 -8.41 7.15 -12.39
CA ILE A 36 -9.68 7.90 -12.42
C ILE A 36 -9.57 9.31 -11.83
N LYS A 37 -8.78 9.51 -10.76
CA LYS A 37 -8.71 10.78 -9.99
C LYS A 37 -7.34 11.45 -10.06
N GLY A 38 -6.41 10.88 -10.82
CA GLY A 38 -5.05 11.38 -10.95
C GLY A 38 -4.28 11.35 -9.63
N LYS A 39 -3.27 12.23 -9.51
CA LYS A 39 -2.40 12.27 -8.32
C LYS A 39 -3.16 12.60 -7.02
N ASN A 40 -4.32 13.24 -7.10
CA ASN A 40 -5.09 13.60 -5.91
C ASN A 40 -6.03 12.48 -5.44
N ALA A 41 -5.96 11.29 -6.01
CA ALA A 41 -6.82 10.16 -5.66
C ALA A 41 -6.76 9.76 -4.17
N LEU A 42 -5.58 9.86 -3.56
CA LEU A 42 -5.33 9.53 -2.17
C LEU A 42 -4.26 10.46 -1.57
N VAL A 43 -4.24 10.54 -0.25
CA VAL A 43 -3.17 11.23 0.51
C VAL A 43 -2.26 10.19 1.14
N ILE A 44 -0.95 10.38 0.99
CA ILE A 44 0.08 9.53 1.57
C ILE A 44 0.75 10.32 2.68
N SER A 45 0.95 9.67 3.81
CA SER A 45 1.73 10.20 4.94
C SER A 45 2.57 9.06 5.53
N THR A 46 3.66 9.42 6.18
CA THR A 46 4.66 8.46 6.68
C THR A 46 5.19 8.88 8.03
N SER A 47 5.89 7.96 8.69
CA SER A 47 6.76 8.25 9.83
C SER A 47 8.14 8.83 9.41
N GLY A 48 8.21 9.50 8.26
CA GLY A 48 9.43 10.10 7.71
C GLY A 48 9.76 9.61 6.30
N ASP A 49 10.49 10.44 5.54
CA ASP A 49 10.95 10.16 4.17
C ASP A 49 12.46 10.40 4.08
N SER A 50 13.27 9.45 4.58
CA SER A 50 14.72 9.62 4.73
C SER A 50 15.52 9.46 3.42
N ARG A 51 14.94 8.79 2.40
CA ARG A 51 15.64 8.48 1.13
C ARG A 51 14.94 9.04 -0.11
N SER A 52 13.62 8.91 -0.18
CA SER A 52 12.85 9.34 -1.34
C SER A 52 11.43 9.70 -0.94
N ASN A 53 10.71 10.39 -1.82
CA ASN A 53 9.30 10.67 -1.61
C ASN A 53 8.47 9.38 -1.53
N SER A 54 7.71 9.22 -0.46
CA SER A 54 6.82 8.07 -0.20
C SER A 54 5.75 7.83 -1.26
N ARG A 55 5.37 8.87 -2.01
CA ARG A 55 4.43 8.74 -3.14
C ARG A 55 4.94 7.82 -4.24
N ASN A 56 6.25 7.64 -4.34
CA ASN A 56 6.82 6.74 -5.33
C ASN A 56 6.44 5.28 -5.08
N CYS A 57 6.09 4.89 -3.84
CA CYS A 57 5.72 3.52 -3.51
C CYS A 57 4.48 3.01 -4.25
N ILE A 58 3.58 3.92 -4.67
CA ILE A 58 2.39 3.55 -5.45
C ILE A 58 2.58 3.73 -6.97
N ASN A 59 3.77 4.15 -7.41
CA ASN A 59 4.09 4.24 -8.83
C ASN A 59 4.64 2.89 -9.32
N LYS A 60 3.82 2.11 -10.03
CA LYS A 60 4.20 0.78 -10.55
C LYS A 60 5.46 0.77 -11.43
N LYS A 61 5.79 1.90 -12.07
CA LYS A 61 7.00 2.06 -12.91
C LYS A 61 8.25 2.43 -12.11
N TRP A 62 8.11 2.74 -10.82
CA TRP A 62 9.24 3.15 -10.00
C TRP A 62 10.08 1.94 -9.56
N CYS A 63 11.39 2.09 -9.71
CA CYS A 63 12.41 1.14 -9.27
C CYS A 63 13.37 1.89 -8.32
N GLY A 64 12.97 2.04 -7.06
CA GLY A 64 13.75 2.70 -6.03
C GLY A 64 13.33 2.21 -4.65
N ALA A 65 13.83 2.84 -3.59
CA ALA A 65 13.50 2.49 -2.22
C ALA A 65 13.09 3.73 -1.44
N TRP A 66 11.91 3.68 -0.85
CA TRP A 66 11.50 4.58 0.21
C TRP A 66 11.98 3.98 1.52
N ILE A 67 12.52 4.84 2.40
CA ILE A 67 12.98 4.46 3.72
C ILE A 67 12.44 5.49 4.70
N SER A 68 11.76 5.03 5.76
CA SER A 68 11.27 5.89 6.83
C SER A 68 12.39 6.50 7.67
N SER A 69 12.06 7.38 8.62
CA SER A 69 12.96 7.61 9.75
C SER A 69 13.15 6.30 10.54
N PRO A 70 14.32 6.03 11.14
CA PRO A 70 14.62 4.76 11.80
C PRO A 70 13.98 4.65 13.19
N GLU A 71 12.70 4.97 13.30
CA GLU A 71 11.93 4.98 14.54
C GLU A 71 11.15 3.68 14.72
N GLN A 72 11.00 3.24 15.96
CA GLN A 72 10.13 2.11 16.28
C GLN A 72 8.72 2.34 15.73
N ASN A 73 8.07 1.27 15.29
CA ASN A 73 6.71 1.33 14.74
C ASN A 73 6.57 2.24 13.51
N SER A 74 7.62 2.36 12.69
CA SER A 74 7.58 3.12 11.44
C SER A 74 6.52 2.63 10.46
N TRP A 75 5.87 3.55 9.75
CA TRP A 75 4.68 3.28 8.96
C TRP A 75 4.57 4.15 7.70
N ILE A 76 3.80 3.65 6.73
CA ILE A 76 3.26 4.42 5.60
C ILE A 76 1.74 4.23 5.57
N LYS A 77 0.99 5.34 5.46
CA LYS A 77 -0.47 5.40 5.54
C LYS A 77 -1.05 6.04 4.29
N PHE A 78 -2.21 5.52 3.89
CA PHE A 78 -2.99 5.92 2.74
C PHE A 78 -4.39 6.34 3.22
N ASP A 79 -4.75 7.61 2.99
CA ASP A 79 -6.12 8.10 3.11
C ASP A 79 -6.79 8.05 1.74
N LEU A 80 -7.77 7.16 1.60
CA LEU A 80 -8.54 6.93 0.37
C LEU A 80 -9.68 7.95 0.18
N LYS A 81 -9.76 8.97 1.03
CA LYS A 81 -10.74 10.08 0.97
C LYS A 81 -12.17 9.57 1.08
N MET A 82 -12.96 9.71 0.01
CA MET A 82 -14.36 9.30 -0.06
C MET A 82 -14.54 7.82 -0.42
N ILE A 83 -13.49 7.01 -0.30
CA ILE A 83 -13.50 5.58 -0.63
C ILE A 83 -13.09 4.80 0.62
N LYS A 84 -13.71 3.63 0.81
CA LYS A 84 -13.24 2.58 1.73
C LYS A 84 -12.79 1.37 0.92
N ILE A 85 -11.85 0.61 1.46
CA ILE A 85 -11.41 -0.67 0.92
C ILE A 85 -11.59 -1.79 1.95
N LEU A 86 -12.20 -2.89 1.53
CA LEU A 86 -12.06 -4.19 2.19
C LEU A 86 -10.82 -4.88 1.58
N VAL A 87 -9.71 -4.91 2.31
CA VAL A 87 -8.43 -5.45 1.81
C VAL A 87 -8.45 -6.98 1.82
N LYS A 88 -8.45 -7.61 0.64
CA LYS A 88 -8.37 -9.07 0.49
C LYS A 88 -6.95 -9.58 0.33
N SER A 89 -6.07 -8.76 -0.24
CA SER A 89 -4.64 -9.04 -0.31
C SER A 89 -3.86 -7.75 -0.56
N TYR A 90 -2.55 -7.82 -0.44
CA TYR A 90 -1.64 -6.73 -0.75
C TYR A 90 -0.33 -7.23 -1.32
N THR A 91 0.24 -6.45 -2.23
CA THR A 91 1.55 -6.74 -2.81
C THR A 91 2.58 -5.80 -2.21
N LEU A 92 3.73 -6.35 -1.80
CA LEU A 92 4.93 -5.60 -1.45
C LEU A 92 6.06 -5.94 -2.42
N ARG A 93 6.91 -4.96 -2.69
CA ARG A 93 8.19 -5.15 -3.38
C ARG A 93 9.27 -4.36 -2.68
N LEU A 94 10.46 -4.94 -2.57
CA LEU A 94 11.67 -4.24 -2.16
C LEU A 94 12.56 -3.94 -3.37
N LEU A 95 13.42 -2.94 -3.23
CA LEU A 95 14.49 -2.69 -4.19
C LEU A 95 15.55 -3.77 -4.03
N SER A 96 15.89 -4.48 -5.12
CA SER A 96 17.16 -5.21 -5.17
C SER A 96 18.21 -4.26 -5.70
N VAL A 97 19.09 -3.84 -4.80
CA VAL A 97 20.44 -3.42 -5.15
C VAL A 97 21.41 -4.33 -4.41
N SER A 98 22.64 -4.41 -4.89
CA SER A 98 23.73 -5.24 -4.36
C SER A 98 24.09 -5.01 -2.89
N ARG A 99 23.38 -4.12 -2.18
CA ARG A 99 23.49 -3.88 -0.74
C ARG A 99 22.25 -4.45 -0.07
N ALA A 100 22.44 -5.07 1.08
CA ALA A 100 21.34 -5.51 1.92
C ALA A 100 20.50 -4.29 2.34
N GLU A 101 19.38 -4.04 1.66
CA GLU A 101 18.40 -3.05 2.10
C GLU A 101 17.70 -3.57 3.39
N PRO A 102 17.25 -2.68 4.28
CA PRO A 102 16.61 -3.06 5.53
C PRO A 102 15.22 -3.66 5.29
N ALA A 103 15.17 -4.94 4.91
CA ALA A 103 13.94 -5.64 4.59
C ALA A 103 13.06 -5.81 5.84
N PRO A 104 11.76 -5.48 5.78
CA PRO A 104 10.84 -5.75 6.88
C PRO A 104 10.73 -7.26 7.13
N GLN A 105 10.76 -7.65 8.40
CA GLN A 105 10.57 -9.05 8.83
C GLN A 105 9.34 -9.23 9.71
N SER A 106 8.93 -8.18 10.42
CA SER A 106 7.68 -8.16 11.16
C SER A 106 6.92 -6.89 10.81
N TRP A 107 5.68 -7.04 10.36
CA TRP A 107 4.81 -5.93 9.97
C TRP A 107 3.35 -6.29 10.18
N CYS A 108 2.50 -5.28 10.24
CA CYS A 108 1.06 -5.43 10.20
C CYS A 108 0.44 -4.46 9.18
N VAL A 109 -0.66 -4.89 8.56
CA VAL A 109 -1.57 -4.02 7.82
C VAL A 109 -2.72 -3.66 8.75
N GLU A 110 -3.02 -2.37 8.86
CA GLU A 110 -4.04 -1.85 9.77
C GLU A 110 -5.02 -0.95 9.02
N GLY A 111 -6.28 -1.02 9.43
CA GLY A 111 -7.36 -0.20 8.89
C GLY A 111 -7.96 0.72 9.96
N SER A 112 -8.42 1.90 9.53
CA SER A 112 -9.15 2.85 10.38
C SER A 112 -10.19 3.61 9.56
N ASN A 113 -11.26 4.04 10.23
CA ASN A 113 -12.28 4.93 9.67
C ASN A 113 -12.28 6.33 10.30
N ASP A 114 -11.57 6.53 11.40
CA ASP A 114 -11.47 7.80 12.14
C ASP A 114 -10.03 8.33 12.22
N ASN A 115 -9.04 7.57 11.75
CA ASN A 115 -7.60 7.85 11.84
C ASN A 115 -7.06 7.89 13.29
N TYR A 116 -7.85 7.50 14.29
CA TYR A 116 -7.47 7.41 15.70
C TYR A 116 -7.45 5.96 16.18
N LYS A 117 -8.52 5.21 15.93
CA LYS A 117 -8.64 3.79 16.28
C LYS A 117 -8.24 2.94 15.07
N TRP A 118 -7.26 2.05 15.28
CA TRP A 118 -6.71 1.18 14.24
C TRP A 118 -7.02 -0.28 14.57
N PHE A 119 -7.37 -1.05 13.55
CA PHE A 119 -7.66 -2.47 13.63
C PHE A 119 -6.69 -3.22 12.75
N VAL A 120 -6.10 -4.30 13.27
CA VAL A 120 -5.22 -5.18 12.50
C VAL A 120 -6.04 -5.93 11.46
N ILE A 121 -5.66 -5.79 10.19
CA ILE A 121 -6.20 -6.53 9.04
C ILE A 121 -5.38 -7.80 8.82
N ASP A 122 -4.06 -7.69 8.95
CA ASP A 122 -3.11 -8.78 8.75
C ASP A 122 -1.83 -8.53 9.55
N GLU A 123 -1.13 -9.60 9.95
CA GLU A 123 0.10 -9.54 10.73
C GLU A 123 1.08 -10.65 10.35
N HIS A 124 2.33 -10.25 10.13
CA HIS A 124 3.46 -11.14 9.92
C HIS A 124 4.53 -10.88 10.98
N ARG A 125 5.10 -11.96 11.54
CA ARG A 125 6.16 -11.91 12.55
C ARG A 125 7.34 -12.76 12.11
N LYS A 126 8.55 -12.20 12.14
CA LYS A 126 9.80 -12.88 11.76
C LYS A 126 9.71 -13.60 10.40
N ASN A 127 8.97 -13.01 9.48
CA ASN A 127 8.77 -13.51 8.13
C ASN A 127 9.93 -13.06 7.23
N SER A 128 10.63 -14.02 6.61
CA SER A 128 11.79 -13.75 5.77
C SER A 128 11.48 -13.67 4.27
N THR A 129 10.21 -13.71 3.85
CA THR A 129 9.80 -13.76 2.45
C THR A 129 10.35 -12.60 1.61
N LEU A 130 10.48 -11.43 2.23
CA LEU A 130 10.98 -10.21 1.58
C LEU A 130 12.51 -10.07 1.68
N VAL A 131 13.18 -10.86 2.52
CA VAL A 131 14.63 -10.75 2.74
C VAL A 131 15.38 -11.29 1.51
N GLY A 132 16.18 -10.42 0.88
CA GLY A 132 16.94 -10.78 -0.33
C GLY A 132 16.09 -10.97 -1.58
N ASN A 133 14.79 -10.63 -1.54
CA ASN A 133 13.87 -10.80 -2.66
C ASN A 133 13.33 -9.45 -3.14
N SER A 134 13.51 -9.15 -4.44
CA SER A 134 12.97 -7.96 -5.09
C SER A 134 11.80 -8.23 -6.02
N ASN A 135 11.37 -9.47 -6.15
CA ASN A 135 10.15 -9.76 -6.87
C ASN A 135 8.96 -9.28 -6.03
N PRO A 136 7.91 -8.75 -6.69
CA PRO A 136 6.64 -8.49 -6.01
C PRO A 136 6.14 -9.75 -5.32
N HIS A 137 5.74 -9.63 -4.05
CA HIS A 137 5.12 -10.71 -3.30
C HIS A 137 3.75 -10.29 -2.81
N ASN A 138 2.74 -11.12 -3.07
CA ASN A 138 1.37 -10.89 -2.64
C ASN A 138 1.06 -11.70 -1.37
N PHE A 139 0.44 -11.05 -0.39
CA PHE A 139 0.02 -11.61 0.88
C PHE A 139 -1.51 -11.54 0.95
N THR A 140 -2.15 -12.68 1.21
CA THR A 140 -3.62 -12.76 1.33
C THR A 140 -4.05 -12.40 2.76
N CYS A 141 -5.20 -11.75 2.88
CA CYS A 141 -5.77 -11.30 4.15
C CYS A 141 -7.18 -11.85 4.33
N ILE A 142 -7.59 -12.00 5.59
CA ILE A 142 -8.98 -12.32 5.96
C ILE A 142 -9.59 -11.07 6.60
N ALA A 143 -9.94 -10.08 5.78
CA ALA A 143 -10.59 -8.86 6.26
C ALA A 143 -12.11 -9.02 6.36
N SER A 144 -12.70 -8.54 7.46
CA SER A 144 -14.15 -8.51 7.69
C SER A 144 -14.77 -7.12 7.54
N SER A 145 -13.96 -6.07 7.44
CA SER A 145 -14.41 -4.67 7.46
C SER A 145 -13.67 -3.81 6.46
N SER A 146 -14.35 -2.78 5.95
CA SER A 146 -13.77 -1.81 5.03
C SER A 146 -13.31 -0.54 5.75
N TYR A 147 -12.20 0.02 5.26
CA TYR A 147 -11.53 1.16 5.90
C TYR A 147 -11.19 2.26 4.90
N ARG A 148 -11.36 3.52 5.33
CA ARG A 148 -10.90 4.70 4.59
C ARG A 148 -9.39 4.87 4.67
N TYR A 149 -8.86 4.71 5.88
CA TYR A 149 -7.43 4.79 6.15
C TYR A 149 -6.88 3.39 6.21
N VAL A 150 -5.82 3.13 5.45
CA VAL A 150 -5.06 1.89 5.54
C VAL A 150 -3.61 2.25 5.73
N ARG A 151 -2.91 1.56 6.63
CA ARG A 151 -1.46 1.71 6.79
C ARG A 151 -0.80 0.35 6.87
N ILE A 152 0.47 0.31 6.49
CA ILE A 152 1.37 -0.78 6.84
C ILE A 152 2.41 -0.23 7.82
N ARG A 153 2.73 -1.02 8.84
CA ARG A 153 3.62 -0.62 9.92
C ARG A 153 4.59 -1.76 10.22
N GLN A 154 5.87 -1.43 10.30
CA GLN A 154 6.89 -2.36 10.78
C GLN A 154 6.75 -2.50 12.30
N THR A 155 6.69 -3.73 12.81
CA THR A 155 6.36 -4.03 14.22
C THR A 155 7.54 -4.53 15.04
N ASP A 156 8.69 -4.75 14.40
CA ASP A 156 9.94 -5.18 15.04
C ASP A 156 11.14 -4.61 14.24
N VAL A 157 12.36 -5.03 14.55
CA VAL A 157 13.53 -4.72 13.73
C VAL A 157 13.44 -5.31 12.32
N ASN A 158 14.04 -4.62 11.36
CA ASN A 158 14.25 -5.09 9.99
C ASN A 158 15.40 -6.10 9.91
N SER A 159 15.67 -6.64 8.72
CA SER A 159 16.72 -7.64 8.48
C SER A 159 18.15 -7.21 8.80
N LEU A 160 18.37 -5.91 9.08
CA LEU A 160 19.67 -5.36 9.52
C LEU A 160 19.67 -4.98 11.01
N GLY A 161 18.63 -5.34 11.76
CA GLY A 161 18.51 -5.02 13.19
C GLY A 161 18.07 -3.58 13.50
N GLY A 162 17.67 -2.80 12.49
CA GLY A 162 17.22 -1.41 12.67
C GLY A 162 15.69 -1.25 12.64
N HIS A 163 15.20 -0.03 12.90
CA HIS A 163 13.75 0.28 12.85
C HIS A 163 13.31 1.06 11.60
N ALA A 164 14.23 1.34 10.66
CA ALA A 164 13.87 1.93 9.39
C ALA A 164 13.00 0.96 8.59
N PHE A 165 11.88 1.45 8.07
CA PHE A 165 10.97 0.67 7.24
C PHE A 165 11.24 0.98 5.77
N CYS A 166 11.59 -0.04 4.98
CA CYS A 166 11.92 0.08 3.58
C CYS A 166 10.90 -0.60 2.68
N LEU A 167 10.46 0.09 1.62
CA LEU A 167 9.61 -0.43 0.55
C LEU A 167 10.00 0.18 -0.80
N SER A 168 10.02 -0.63 -1.86
CA SER A 168 9.95 -0.11 -3.23
C SER A 168 8.50 0.14 -3.62
N ASN A 169 7.62 -0.85 -3.47
CA ASN A 169 6.22 -0.67 -3.85
C ASN A 169 5.26 -1.34 -2.89
N ILE A 170 4.05 -0.80 -2.86
CA ILE A 170 2.90 -1.35 -2.17
C ILE A 170 1.65 -1.14 -3.00
N GLU A 171 0.78 -2.15 -3.04
CA GLU A 171 -0.53 -2.11 -3.69
C GLU A 171 -1.54 -2.95 -2.90
N PHE A 172 -2.78 -2.49 -2.79
CA PHE A 172 -3.88 -3.20 -2.13
C PHE A 172 -4.88 -3.75 -3.15
N PHE A 173 -5.46 -4.91 -2.84
CA PHE A 173 -6.48 -5.58 -3.65
C PHE A 173 -7.70 -5.90 -2.78
N GLY A 174 -8.89 -5.87 -3.38
CA GLY A 174 -10.12 -6.14 -2.66
C GLY A 174 -11.31 -5.37 -3.21
N VAL A 175 -12.18 -4.91 -2.31
CA VAL A 175 -13.46 -4.28 -2.68
C VAL A 175 -13.46 -2.81 -2.28
N LEU A 176 -13.56 -1.92 -3.27
CA LEU A 176 -13.74 -0.49 -3.06
C LEU A 176 -15.22 -0.13 -3.00
N SER A 177 -15.57 0.76 -2.09
CA SER A 177 -16.92 1.33 -1.96
C SER A 177 -16.84 2.80 -1.61
N SER A 178 -17.73 3.62 -2.19
CA SER A 178 -17.89 5.02 -1.81
C SER A 178 -18.38 5.16 -0.37
N ILE A 179 -17.93 6.21 0.30
CA ILE A 179 -18.51 6.66 1.57
C ILE A 179 -19.72 7.50 1.19
N GLU A 180 -20.92 6.99 1.49
CA GLU A 180 -22.14 7.78 1.39
C GLU A 180 -22.02 8.96 2.38
N SER A 181 -22.26 10.17 1.87
CA SER A 181 -22.33 11.41 2.67
C SER A 181 -23.67 11.54 3.37
#